data_AF-A0A6J2Q9C3-F1
#
_entry.id   AF-A0A6J2Q9C3-F1
#
_cell.length_a   1.000
_cell.length_b   1.000
_cell.length_c   1.000
_cell.angle_alpha   90.00
_cell.angle_beta   90.00
_cell.angle_gamma   90.00
#
_symmetry.space_group_name_H-M   'P 1'
#
loop_
_entity.id
_entity.type
_entity.pdbx_description
1 polymer ?
#
loop_
_entity_poly.entity_id
_entity_poly.type
_entity_poly.pdbx_seq_one_letter_code
_entity_poly.pdbx_strand_id
1 'polypeptide(L)'
;MTTLSVKDKDTVKAFWAKVSGNADEIGADAVARMLVVYPQTKTYFSHWKDQSPNSPAVRKHGVTVMLGIGEAVAKIDDLKAGLASLSELHAFTLRVDPANFKILSHCILVVMATMFPNEFTPEVHVSLDKFLASVALALSEKYR
;
A
#
# COMPACT_ATOMS: atom_id res chain seq x y z
N MET A 1 -8.50 -16.66 5.58
CA MET A 1 -7.88 -15.47 6.18
C MET A 1 -6.45 -15.82 6.52
N THR A 2 -5.47 -15.23 5.83
CA THR A 2 -4.06 -15.41 6.18
C THR A 2 -3.76 -14.53 7.38
N THR A 3 -3.70 -15.13 8.56
CA THR A 3 -3.14 -14.47 9.74
C THR A 3 -1.63 -14.34 9.57
N LEU A 4 -1.08 -13.19 9.96
CA LEU A 4 0.37 -12.99 9.99
C LEU A 4 0.96 -13.77 11.16
N SER A 5 1.95 -14.63 10.87
CA SER A 5 2.72 -15.28 11.92
C SER A 5 3.64 -14.27 12.61
N VAL A 6 4.19 -14.63 13.78
CA VAL A 6 5.22 -13.81 14.46
C VAL A 6 6.38 -13.53 13.51
N LYS A 7 6.86 -14.55 12.79
CA LYS A 7 7.92 -14.41 11.79
C LYS A 7 7.57 -13.43 10.68
N ASP A 8 6.32 -13.44 10.19
CA ASP A 8 5.89 -12.49 9.15
C ASP A 8 5.96 -11.06 9.67
N LYS A 9 5.44 -10.83 10.89
CA LYS A 9 5.42 -9.50 11.52
C LYS A 9 6.83 -8.97 11.72
N ASP A 10 7.73 -9.79 12.24
CA ASP A 10 9.12 -9.42 12.48
C ASP A 10 9.85 -9.12 11.16
N THR A 11 9.61 -9.94 10.13
CA THR A 11 10.18 -9.74 8.78
C THR A 11 9.71 -8.42 8.18
N VAL A 12 8.40 -8.12 8.25
CA VAL A 12 7.83 -6.87 7.75
C VAL A 12 8.40 -5.67 8.49
N LYS A 13 8.45 -5.71 9.84
CA LYS A 13 9.02 -4.63 10.65
C LYS A 13 10.51 -4.40 10.33
N ALA A 14 11.29 -5.48 10.22
CA ALA A 14 12.71 -5.40 9.92
C ALA A 14 12.98 -4.85 8.52
N PHE A 15 12.21 -5.27 7.51
CA PHE A 15 12.33 -4.72 6.16
C PHE A 15 11.90 -3.26 6.11
N TRP A 16 10.75 -2.91 6.72
CA TRP A 16 10.25 -1.53 6.79
C TRP A 16 11.26 -0.58 7.43
N ALA A 17 11.93 -1.00 8.51
CA ALA A 17 12.97 -0.21 9.15
C ALA A 17 14.13 0.17 8.21
N LYS A 18 14.46 -0.69 7.23
CA LYS A 18 15.50 -0.40 6.22
C LYS A 18 15.03 0.56 5.14
N VAL A 19 13.78 0.44 4.70
CA VAL A 19 13.29 1.13 3.49
C VAL A 19 12.48 2.40 3.77
N SER A 20 12.00 2.58 5.00
CA SER A 20 11.09 3.70 5.37
C SER A 20 11.68 5.10 5.13
N GLY A 21 13.02 5.25 5.10
CA GLY A 21 13.68 6.49 4.70
C GLY A 21 13.42 6.90 3.24
N ASN A 22 12.97 5.97 2.39
CA ASN A 22 12.62 6.19 0.99
C ASN A 22 11.10 6.12 0.74
N ALA A 23 10.27 6.19 1.80
CA ALA A 23 8.83 6.01 1.70
C ALA A 23 8.18 6.95 0.67
N ASP A 24 8.63 8.20 0.59
CA ASP A 24 8.08 9.19 -0.35
C ASP A 24 8.30 8.76 -1.81
N GLU A 25 9.50 8.28 -2.13
CA GLU A 25 9.87 7.81 -3.47
C GLU A 25 9.16 6.51 -3.84
N ILE A 26 9.09 5.56 -2.88
CA ILE A 26 8.36 4.30 -3.04
C ILE A 26 6.90 4.58 -3.37
N GLY A 27 6.27 5.48 -2.60
CA GLY A 27 4.86 5.83 -2.77
C GLY A 27 4.58 6.51 -4.09
N ALA A 28 5.42 7.48 -4.49
CA ALA A 28 5.28 8.18 -5.75
C ALA A 28 5.37 7.22 -6.95
N ASP A 29 6.37 6.33 -6.97
CA ASP A 29 6.54 5.36 -8.07
C ASP A 29 5.42 4.31 -8.07
N ALA A 30 4.98 3.83 -6.90
CA ALA A 30 3.90 2.85 -6.81
C ALA A 30 2.57 3.41 -7.33
N VAL A 31 2.20 4.63 -6.94
CA VAL A 31 0.98 5.31 -7.43
C VAL A 31 1.10 5.63 -8.92
N ALA A 32 2.26 6.10 -9.38
CA ALA A 32 2.50 6.34 -10.80
C ALA A 32 2.30 5.07 -11.64
N ARG A 33 2.90 3.94 -11.23
CA ARG A 33 2.75 2.64 -11.88
C ARG A 33 1.30 2.17 -11.89
N MET A 34 0.60 2.31 -10.75
CA MET A 34 -0.81 1.98 -10.66
C MET A 34 -1.63 2.72 -11.73
N LEU A 35 -1.46 4.04 -11.83
CA LEU A 35 -2.22 4.86 -12.79
C LEU A 35 -1.86 4.57 -14.24
N VAL A 36 -0.59 4.28 -14.55
CA VAL A 36 -0.14 4.01 -15.92
C VAL A 36 -0.50 2.59 -16.37
N VAL A 37 -0.20 1.58 -15.56
CA VAL A 37 -0.33 0.15 -15.92
C VAL A 37 -1.77 -0.35 -15.73
N TYR A 38 -2.51 0.24 -14.79
CA TYR A 38 -3.88 -0.14 -14.47
C TYR A 38 -4.82 1.07 -14.63
N PRO A 39 -5.10 1.51 -15.86
CA PRO A 39 -5.81 2.76 -16.14
C PRO A 39 -7.24 2.80 -15.58
N GLN A 40 -7.86 1.66 -15.26
CA GLN A 40 -9.14 1.62 -14.55
C GLN A 40 -9.09 2.34 -13.20
N THR A 41 -7.92 2.43 -12.56
CA THR A 41 -7.74 3.13 -11.28
C THR A 41 -7.81 4.66 -11.42
N LYS A 42 -7.64 5.20 -12.63
CA LYS A 42 -7.64 6.66 -12.88
C LYS A 42 -8.97 7.33 -12.54
N THR A 43 -10.08 6.59 -12.57
CA THR A 43 -11.42 7.14 -12.28
C THR A 43 -11.49 7.81 -10.89
N TYR A 44 -10.82 7.23 -9.89
CA TYR A 44 -10.77 7.75 -8.51
C TYR A 44 -9.96 9.05 -8.38
N PHE A 45 -9.15 9.37 -9.39
CA PHE A 45 -8.24 10.52 -9.40
C PHE A 45 -8.60 11.54 -10.48
N SER A 46 -9.78 11.43 -11.11
CA SER A 46 -10.25 12.29 -12.20
C SER A 46 -10.30 13.79 -11.86
N HIS A 47 -10.33 14.11 -10.56
CA HIS A 47 -10.27 15.48 -10.05
C HIS A 47 -8.85 16.10 -10.11
N TRP A 48 -7.80 15.31 -10.35
CA TRP A 48 -6.45 15.82 -10.56
C TRP A 48 -6.28 16.36 -11.98
N LYS A 49 -5.73 17.57 -12.10
CA LYS A 49 -5.43 18.20 -13.39
C LYS A 49 -4.37 17.44 -14.20
N ASP A 50 -3.44 16.81 -13.50
CA ASP A 50 -2.36 16.01 -14.09
C ASP A 50 -2.20 14.70 -13.29
N GLN A 51 -2.24 13.59 -14.00
CA GLN A 51 -2.07 12.23 -13.48
C GLN A 51 -0.78 11.57 -14.03
N SER A 52 0.11 12.35 -14.64
CA SER A 52 1.40 11.87 -15.12
C SER A 52 2.26 11.35 -13.96
N PRO A 53 3.17 10.38 -14.22
CA PRO A 53 4.00 9.75 -13.19
C PRO A 53 4.75 10.71 -12.26
N ASN A 54 5.16 11.86 -12.77
CA ASN A 54 5.95 12.84 -12.02
C ASN A 54 5.15 14.04 -11.53
N SER A 55 3.82 14.04 -11.72
CA SER A 55 2.96 15.14 -11.33
C SER A 55 3.05 15.41 -9.81
N PRO A 56 2.92 16.68 -9.37
CA PRO A 56 2.89 17.01 -7.95
C PRO A 56 1.78 16.28 -7.18
N ALA A 57 0.64 16.03 -7.83
CA ALA A 57 -0.49 15.32 -7.23
C ALA A 57 -0.16 13.84 -6.94
N VAL A 58 0.44 13.14 -7.90
CA VAL A 58 0.90 11.75 -7.74
C VAL A 58 1.93 11.64 -6.61
N ARG A 59 2.94 12.53 -6.61
CA ARG A 59 3.97 12.53 -5.55
C ARG A 59 3.36 12.76 -4.17
N LYS A 60 2.52 13.79 -4.03
CA LYS A 60 1.86 14.11 -2.77
C LYS A 60 1.01 12.95 -2.26
N HIS A 61 0.23 12.32 -3.14
CA HIS A 61 -0.61 11.21 -2.75
C HIS A 61 0.19 9.94 -2.44
N GLY A 62 1.29 9.70 -3.15
CA GLY A 62 2.24 8.64 -2.85
C GLY A 62 2.75 8.69 -1.41
N VAL A 63 3.11 9.90 -0.92
CA VAL A 63 3.47 10.12 0.49
C VAL A 63 2.31 9.74 1.41
N THR A 64 1.09 10.19 1.12
CA THR A 64 -0.11 9.84 1.90
C THR A 64 -0.34 8.34 1.99
N VAL A 65 -0.19 7.61 0.88
CA VAL A 65 -0.30 6.15 0.84
C VAL A 65 0.74 5.50 1.75
N MET A 66 2.01 5.91 1.65
CA MET A 66 3.07 5.27 2.42
C MET A 66 3.06 5.64 3.91
N LEU A 67 2.49 6.80 4.28
CA LEU A 67 2.15 7.09 5.68
C LEU A 67 1.12 6.08 6.21
N GLY A 68 0.08 5.76 5.44
CA GLY A 68 -0.89 4.73 5.81
C GLY A 68 -0.28 3.33 5.92
N ILE A 69 0.67 2.98 5.04
CA ILE A 69 1.44 1.73 5.15
C ILE A 69 2.30 1.72 6.42
N GLY A 70 2.97 2.83 6.74
CA GLY A 70 3.76 2.97 7.97
C GLY A 70 2.90 2.79 9.23
N GLU A 71 1.69 3.37 9.25
CA GLU A 71 0.71 3.15 10.31
C GLU A 71 0.28 1.68 10.40
N ALA A 72 0.02 1.04 9.26
CA ALA A 72 -0.32 -0.38 9.21
C ALA A 72 0.81 -1.27 9.78
N VAL A 73 2.08 -0.95 9.50
CA VAL A 73 3.23 -1.65 10.10
C VAL A 73 3.26 -1.46 11.63
N ALA A 74 2.98 -0.25 12.12
CA ALA A 74 2.91 0.04 13.55
C ALA A 74 1.71 -0.66 14.24
N LYS A 75 0.63 -0.91 13.50
CA LYS A 75 -0.61 -1.57 13.97
C LYS A 75 -0.73 -3.02 13.53
N ILE A 76 0.37 -3.67 13.14
CA ILE A 76 0.37 -5.00 12.49
C ILE A 76 -0.23 -6.13 13.34
N ASP A 77 -0.37 -5.92 14.65
CA ASP A 77 -1.01 -6.86 15.56
C ASP A 77 -2.56 -6.81 15.51
N ASP A 78 -3.13 -5.66 15.15
CA ASP A 78 -4.57 -5.46 14.96
C ASP A 78 -4.83 -4.43 13.84
N LEU A 79 -4.69 -4.89 12.59
CA LEU A 79 -4.91 -4.07 11.40
C LEU A 79 -6.38 -3.64 11.24
N LYS A 80 -7.32 -4.48 11.69
CA LYS A 80 -8.75 -4.19 11.57
C LYS A 80 -9.14 -2.98 12.41
N ALA A 81 -8.73 -2.95 13.68
CA ALA A 81 -8.97 -1.77 14.51
C ALA A 81 -8.08 -0.60 14.06
N GLY A 82 -6.81 -0.86 13.77
CA GLY A 82 -5.83 0.16 13.39
C GLY A 82 -6.19 0.95 12.13
N LEU A 83 -6.84 0.31 11.16
CA LEU A 83 -7.18 0.93 9.87
C LEU A 83 -8.68 1.25 9.72
N ALA A 84 -9.45 1.21 10.80
CA ALA A 84 -10.91 1.37 10.76
C ALA A 84 -11.35 2.69 10.10
N SER A 85 -10.69 3.81 10.42
CA SER A 85 -11.00 5.12 9.81
C SER A 85 -10.63 5.18 8.32
N LEU A 86 -9.53 4.54 7.91
CA LEU A 86 -9.18 4.43 6.49
C LEU A 86 -10.16 3.52 5.74
N SER A 87 -10.63 2.44 6.36
CA SER A 87 -11.67 1.59 5.79
C SER A 87 -12.95 2.37 5.55
N GLU A 88 -13.42 3.15 6.53
CA GLU A 88 -14.60 4.00 6.40
C GLU A 88 -14.46 5.04 5.29
N LEU A 89 -13.30 5.70 5.21
CA LEU A 89 -12.98 6.66 4.15
C LEU A 89 -13.08 6.00 2.77
N HIS A 90 -12.41 4.87 2.55
CA HIS A 90 -12.37 4.22 1.24
C HIS A 90 -13.72 3.58 0.87
N ALA A 91 -14.43 3.00 1.83
CA ALA A 91 -15.70 2.31 1.61
C ALA A 91 -16.85 3.28 1.35
N PHE A 92 -17.05 4.29 2.22
CA PHE A 92 -18.26 5.10 2.20
C PHE A 92 -18.09 6.45 1.49
N THR A 93 -16.95 7.10 1.71
CA THR A 93 -16.69 8.44 1.17
C THR A 93 -16.16 8.37 -0.25
N LEU A 94 -15.07 7.61 -0.46
CA LEU A 94 -14.42 7.49 -1.76
C LEU A 94 -15.05 6.40 -2.64
N ARG A 95 -15.72 5.41 -2.03
CA ARG A 95 -16.37 4.27 -2.70
C ARG A 95 -15.45 3.57 -3.70
N VAL A 96 -14.20 3.34 -3.28
CA VAL A 96 -13.20 2.65 -4.08
C VAL A 96 -13.62 1.18 -4.23
N ASP A 97 -13.60 0.57 -5.40
CA ASP A 97 -13.84 -0.88 -5.50
C ASP A 97 -12.67 -1.62 -4.80
N PRO A 98 -12.93 -2.50 -3.81
CA PRO A 98 -11.90 -3.16 -3.03
C PRO A 98 -10.97 -4.03 -3.89
N ALA A 99 -11.38 -4.42 -5.10
CA ALA A 99 -10.53 -5.11 -6.06
C ALA A 99 -9.30 -4.28 -6.49
N ASN A 100 -9.29 -2.96 -6.27
CA ASN A 100 -8.14 -2.10 -6.58
C ASN A 100 -7.04 -2.14 -5.52
N PHE A 101 -7.32 -2.56 -4.27
CA PHE A 101 -6.29 -2.58 -3.23
C PHE A 101 -5.13 -3.52 -3.59
N LYS A 102 -5.43 -4.71 -4.13
CA LYS A 102 -4.40 -5.65 -4.61
C LYS A 102 -3.55 -5.10 -5.74
N ILE A 103 -4.08 -4.17 -6.56
CA ILE A 103 -3.35 -3.53 -7.65
C ILE A 103 -2.26 -2.62 -7.07
N LEU A 104 -2.64 -1.77 -6.11
CA LEU A 104 -1.69 -0.91 -5.43
C LEU A 104 -0.66 -1.73 -4.64
N SER A 105 -1.10 -2.78 -3.92
CA SER A 105 -0.19 -3.70 -3.22
C SER A 105 0.86 -4.29 -4.16
N HIS A 106 0.44 -4.76 -5.35
CA HIS A 106 1.37 -5.27 -6.35
C HIS A 106 2.38 -4.21 -6.81
N CYS A 107 1.93 -2.98 -7.08
CA CYS A 107 2.81 -1.89 -7.49
C CYS A 107 3.84 -1.55 -6.39
N ILE A 108 3.44 -1.56 -5.11
CA ILE A 108 4.35 -1.37 -3.97
C ILE A 108 5.41 -2.46 -3.94
N LEU A 109 5.04 -3.74 -4.08
CA LEU A 109 5.98 -4.86 -4.11
C LEU A 109 6.98 -4.74 -5.27
N VAL A 110 6.52 -4.37 -6.47
CA VAL A 110 7.38 -4.15 -7.64
C VAL A 110 8.40 -3.05 -7.38
N VAL A 111 7.98 -1.92 -6.79
CA VAL A 111 8.86 -0.80 -6.48
C VAL A 111 9.88 -1.18 -5.40
N MET A 112 9.44 -1.82 -4.32
CA MET A 112 10.33 -2.28 -3.26
C MET A 112 11.37 -3.29 -3.79
N ALA A 113 10.98 -4.22 -4.67
CA ALA A 113 11.90 -5.15 -5.31
C ALA A 113 12.90 -4.44 -6.25
N THR A 114 12.45 -3.39 -6.95
CA THR A 114 13.29 -2.63 -7.89
C THR A 114 14.32 -1.77 -7.14
N MET A 115 13.91 -1.12 -6.05
CA MET A 115 14.76 -0.20 -5.29
C MET A 115 15.69 -0.94 -4.31
N PHE A 116 15.27 -2.09 -3.78
CA PHE A 116 16.01 -2.83 -2.74
C PHE A 116 16.18 -4.31 -3.13
N PRO A 117 16.78 -4.63 -4.29
CA PRO A 117 16.82 -5.99 -4.83
C PRO A 117 17.59 -6.98 -3.94
N ASN A 118 18.55 -6.49 -3.15
CA ASN A 118 19.34 -7.34 -2.24
C ASN A 118 18.59 -7.62 -0.93
N GLU A 119 17.81 -6.65 -0.44
CA GLU A 119 17.03 -6.77 0.79
C GLU A 119 15.66 -7.45 0.56
N PHE A 120 15.11 -7.34 -0.66
CA PHE A 120 13.82 -7.91 -1.04
C PHE A 120 13.96 -9.38 -1.44
N THR A 121 14.32 -10.21 -0.46
CA THR A 121 14.46 -11.66 -0.65
C THR A 121 13.09 -12.32 -0.84
N PRO A 122 13.02 -13.58 -1.33
CA PRO A 122 11.76 -14.32 -1.41
C PRO A 122 11.01 -14.42 -0.08
N GLU A 123 11.73 -14.55 1.04
CA GLU A 123 11.12 -14.59 2.38
C GLU A 123 10.49 -13.25 2.75
N VAL A 124 11.20 -12.14 2.48
CA VAL A 124 10.66 -10.79 2.68
C VAL A 124 9.43 -10.57 1.81
N HIS A 125 9.48 -10.99 0.55
CA HIS A 125 8.36 -10.88 -0.38
C HIS A 125 7.13 -11.62 0.14
N VAL A 126 7.26 -12.89 0.57
CA VAL A 126 6.13 -13.65 1.12
C VAL A 126 5.50 -12.95 2.32
N SER A 127 6.31 -12.46 3.26
CA SER A 127 5.77 -11.78 4.45
C SER A 127 5.13 -10.43 4.12
N LEU A 128 5.69 -9.65 3.19
CA LEU A 128 5.11 -8.39 2.73
C LEU A 128 3.82 -8.59 1.92
N ASP A 129 3.75 -9.59 1.05
CA ASP A 129 2.55 -9.91 0.28
C ASP A 129 1.40 -10.30 1.21
N LYS A 130 1.67 -11.18 2.19
CA LYS A 130 0.70 -11.52 3.24
C LYS A 130 0.25 -10.28 4.02
N PHE A 131 1.19 -9.40 4.40
CA PHE A 131 0.87 -8.18 5.12
C PHE A 131 -0.01 -7.24 4.31
N LEU A 132 0.34 -6.95 3.05
CA LEU A 132 -0.44 -6.09 2.17
C LEU A 132 -1.82 -6.70 1.84
N ALA A 133 -1.93 -8.03 1.77
CA ALA A 133 -3.22 -8.71 1.68
C ALA A 133 -4.06 -8.52 2.95
N SER A 134 -3.46 -8.58 4.13
CA SER A 134 -4.14 -8.25 5.40
C SER A 134 -4.54 -6.78 5.50
N VAL A 135 -3.72 -5.85 4.99
CA VAL A 135 -4.07 -4.42 4.89
C VAL A 135 -5.26 -4.22 3.97
N ALA A 136 -5.25 -4.83 2.77
CA ALA A 136 -6.38 -4.76 1.84
C ALA A 136 -7.68 -5.32 2.45
N LEU A 137 -7.59 -6.42 3.21
CA LEU A 137 -8.72 -6.97 3.93
C LEU A 137 -9.24 -6.00 4.99
N ALA A 138 -8.35 -5.42 5.81
CA ALA A 138 -8.70 -4.44 6.83
C ALA A 138 -9.36 -3.18 6.23
N LEU A 139 -8.86 -2.67 5.10
CA LEU A 139 -9.49 -1.58 4.37
C LEU A 139 -10.86 -1.96 3.82
N SER A 140 -11.11 -3.25 3.57
CA SER A 140 -12.37 -3.76 3.06
C SER A 140 -13.42 -4.05 4.15
N GLU A 141 -13.09 -3.90 5.43
CA GLU A 141 -13.97 -4.30 6.55
C GLU A 141 -15.29 -3.53 6.60
N LYS A 142 -15.32 -2.27 6.15
CA LYS A 142 -16.50 -1.41 6.21
C LYS A 142 -17.36 -1.40 4.93
N TYR A 143 -17.08 -2.27 3.97
CA TYR A 143 -17.81 -2.30 2.69
C TYR A 143 -19.21 -2.94 2.78
N ARG A 144 -19.52 -3.66 3.85
CA ARG A 144 -20.79 -4.35 4.08
C ARG A 144 -21.06 -4.56 5.56
#